data_AF-G3HN94-F1
#
_entry.id   AF-G3HN94-F1
#
_cell.length_a   1.000
_cell.length_b   1.000
_cell.length_c   1.000
_cell.angle_alpha   90.00
_cell.angle_beta   90.00
_cell.angle_gamma   90.00
#
_symmetry.space_group_name_H-M   'P 1'
#
loop_
_entity.id
_entity.type
_entity.pdbx_description
1 polymer ?
#
loop_
_entity_poly.entity_id
_entity_poly.type
_entity_poly.pdbx_seq_one_letter_code
_entity_poly.pdbx_strand_id
1 'polypeptide(L)'
;MILQDEDITTKIENDWKRLNTVAHYQVPDGSVVALVSKQVTAYNAVNNSTVSRTSASKYENMIRYTGSPDSLRSRTPMITPDLETGVKLWHLVKNHEHGDQKEGDRGSKMVSEIYLTRLLATKGTLQKFVDDLFETIFSTAHRGSALPLAIKYMFDFLDEQADKHGIHDPHVRHTWKSNCLPLRFWVNMIKNPQFVFDIHKNSITDACLSVVAQTFMDSCSTSEHRLGKDSPSNKLLYAKDIPSYKNWVERYYSDIGKMPAISDQDMNAYLAEQSRMHMNEFNTMSALSEIFSYVGKYSEEILGPLDHDDQCGKQKLAYKLEQVITLMSLDS
;
A
#
# COMPACT_ATOMS: atom_id res chain seq x y z
N MET A 1 -29.43 23.52 -13.49
CA MET A 1 -28.38 24.18 -12.69
C MET A 1 -27.18 23.26 -12.63
N ILE A 2 -25.96 23.76 -12.85
CA ILE A 2 -24.74 22.95 -12.68
C ILE A 2 -24.28 23.13 -11.24
N LEU A 3 -24.16 22.03 -10.50
CA LEU A 3 -23.67 22.05 -9.12
C LEU A 3 -22.15 21.89 -9.12
N GLN A 4 -21.47 22.69 -8.32
CA GLN A 4 -20.01 22.66 -8.18
C GLN A 4 -19.62 22.70 -6.71
N ASP A 5 -18.41 22.24 -6.38
CA ASP A 5 -17.87 22.31 -5.02
C ASP A 5 -17.73 23.77 -4.55
N GLU A 6 -17.45 24.68 -5.48
CA GLU A 6 -17.40 26.13 -5.31
C GLU A 6 -18.06 26.84 -6.49
N ASP A 7 -18.94 27.79 -6.21
CA ASP A 7 -19.53 28.73 -7.16
C ASP A 7 -19.82 30.11 -6.51
N ILE A 8 -20.52 30.99 -7.23
CA ILE A 8 -20.88 32.34 -6.73
C ILE A 8 -21.77 32.33 -5.49
N THR A 9 -22.40 31.19 -5.17
CA THR A 9 -23.29 31.04 -4.01
C THR A 9 -22.55 30.50 -2.78
N THR A 10 -21.27 30.13 -2.93
CA THR A 10 -20.45 29.55 -1.86
C THR A 10 -20.39 30.47 -0.64
N LYS A 11 -20.67 29.90 0.53
CA LYS A 11 -20.65 30.66 1.79
C LYS A 11 -19.22 30.89 2.26
N ILE A 12 -18.89 32.16 2.47
CA ILE A 12 -17.60 32.62 3.01
C ILE A 12 -17.89 33.40 4.30
N GLU A 13 -17.29 32.97 5.41
CA GLU A 13 -17.45 33.57 6.74
C GLU A 13 -16.10 33.64 7.46
N ASN A 14 -15.63 34.85 7.80
CA ASN A 14 -14.39 35.10 8.55
C ASN A 14 -13.17 34.32 8.00
N ASP A 15 -12.87 34.49 6.71
CA ASP A 15 -11.80 33.79 5.98
C ASP A 15 -11.96 32.27 5.87
N TRP A 16 -13.15 31.74 6.16
CA TRP A 16 -13.48 30.34 5.92
C TRP A 16 -14.47 30.19 4.79
N LYS A 17 -14.12 29.35 3.81
CA LYS A 17 -15.00 28.97 2.72
C LYS A 17 -15.50 27.54 2.93
N ARG A 18 -16.82 27.37 2.96
CA ARG A 18 -17.45 26.06 3.11
C ARG A 18 -17.72 25.46 1.74
N LEU A 19 -17.25 24.23 1.49
CA LEU A 19 -17.60 23.50 0.27
C LEU A 19 -19.11 23.30 0.15
N ASN A 20 -19.63 23.52 -1.06
CA ASN A 20 -21.04 23.40 -1.34
C ASN A 20 -21.49 21.95 -1.23
N THR A 21 -22.62 21.73 -0.55
CA THR A 21 -23.21 20.39 -0.39
C THR A 21 -24.53 20.31 -1.15
N VAL A 22 -25.07 19.11 -1.32
CA VAL A 22 -26.42 18.93 -1.89
C VAL A 22 -27.48 19.72 -1.10
N ALA A 23 -27.30 19.84 0.23
CA ALA A 23 -28.16 20.63 1.10
C ALA A 23 -28.02 22.15 0.89
N HIS A 24 -26.82 22.63 0.51
CA HIS A 24 -26.60 24.04 0.16
C HIS A 24 -27.49 24.47 -1.01
N TYR A 25 -27.60 23.61 -2.01
CA TYR A 25 -28.47 23.82 -3.18
C TYR A 25 -29.93 23.43 -2.96
N GLN A 26 -30.31 22.99 -1.76
CA GLN A 26 -31.66 22.56 -1.40
C GLN A 26 -32.25 21.51 -2.37
N VAL A 27 -31.42 20.58 -2.86
CA VAL A 27 -31.89 19.54 -3.79
C VAL A 27 -32.82 18.58 -3.04
N PRO A 28 -34.11 18.46 -3.43
CA PRO A 28 -35.07 17.59 -2.76
C PRO A 28 -34.85 16.12 -3.11
N ASP A 29 -35.41 15.24 -2.28
CA ASP A 29 -35.46 13.80 -2.57
C ASP A 29 -36.22 13.54 -3.89
N GLY A 30 -35.77 12.53 -4.64
CA GLY A 30 -36.31 12.19 -5.96
C GLY A 30 -35.91 13.14 -7.11
N SER A 31 -34.98 14.07 -6.89
CA SER A 31 -34.50 14.98 -7.94
C SER A 31 -33.82 14.26 -9.11
N VAL A 32 -34.08 14.72 -10.33
CA VAL A 32 -33.39 14.26 -11.54
C VAL A 32 -32.05 14.99 -11.68
N VAL A 33 -30.98 14.23 -11.85
CA VAL A 33 -29.61 14.75 -12.04
C VAL A 33 -29.02 14.20 -13.34
N ALA A 34 -28.10 14.96 -13.94
CA ALA A 34 -27.36 14.54 -15.13
C ALA A 34 -25.89 14.94 -15.02
N LEU A 35 -25.00 14.07 -15.49
CA LEU A 35 -23.59 14.40 -15.66
C LEU A 35 -23.39 15.04 -17.02
N VAL A 36 -22.75 16.21 -17.04
CA VAL A 36 -22.43 16.95 -18.27
C VAL A 36 -20.93 17.22 -18.32
N SER A 37 -20.36 17.17 -19.52
CA SER A 37 -18.95 17.55 -19.71
C SER A 37 -18.76 19.02 -19.33
N LYS A 38 -17.69 19.32 -18.58
CA LYS A 38 -17.36 20.69 -18.19
C LYS A 38 -17.04 21.50 -19.45
N GLN A 39 -17.95 22.39 -19.84
CA GLN A 39 -17.72 23.31 -20.96
C GLN A 39 -16.69 24.36 -20.52
N VAL A 40 -15.43 24.19 -20.92
CA VAL A 40 -14.40 25.22 -20.75
C VAL A 40 -14.61 26.26 -21.83
N THR A 41 -15.19 27.41 -21.48
CA THR A 41 -15.28 28.56 -22.38
C THR A 41 -13.87 29.02 -22.75
N ALA A 42 -13.58 29.14 -24.04
CA ALA A 42 -12.24 29.43 -24.60
C ALA A 42 -11.58 30.74 -24.09
N TYR A 43 -12.32 31.60 -23.38
CA TYR A 43 -11.80 32.84 -22.79
C TYR A 43 -10.78 32.62 -21.66
N ASN A 44 -10.80 31.46 -20.98
CA ASN A 44 -9.80 31.12 -19.95
C ASN A 44 -8.61 30.31 -20.48
N ALA A 45 -8.57 30.02 -21.79
CA ALA A 45 -7.49 29.23 -22.40
C ALA A 45 -6.24 30.06 -22.77
N VAL A 46 -6.34 31.39 -22.79
CA VAL A 46 -5.29 32.26 -23.33
C VAL A 46 -4.13 32.48 -22.33
N ASN A 47 -4.32 32.19 -21.03
CA ASN A 47 -3.26 32.39 -20.04
C ASN A 47 -2.35 31.17 -19.80
N ASN A 48 -2.55 30.05 -20.50
CA ASN A 48 -1.71 28.85 -20.34
C ASN A 48 -1.12 28.29 -21.65
N SER A 49 -1.09 29.06 -22.73
CA SER A 49 -0.59 28.57 -24.03
C SER A 49 0.85 28.99 -24.34
N THR A 50 1.81 28.44 -23.61
CA THR A 50 3.16 28.17 -24.16
C THR A 50 3.72 26.87 -23.59
N VAL A 51 3.14 25.71 -23.93
CA VAL A 51 3.88 24.44 -23.96
C VAL A 51 3.44 23.62 -25.18
N SER A 52 4.43 23.21 -25.94
CA SER A 52 4.36 22.50 -27.21
C SER A 52 3.66 21.15 -27.18
N ARG A 53 3.24 20.77 -28.39
CA ARG A 53 2.61 19.51 -28.83
C ARG A 53 3.39 18.26 -28.38
N THR A 54 2.93 17.58 -27.32
CA THR A 54 3.01 16.11 -27.16
C THR A 54 1.82 15.64 -26.32
N SER A 55 1.17 14.57 -26.77
CA SER A 55 -0.13 14.06 -26.28
C SER A 55 -0.05 13.30 -24.94
N ALA A 56 0.78 13.77 -23.99
CA ALA A 56 1.00 13.12 -22.69
C ALA A 56 0.61 13.99 -21.47
N SER A 57 0.46 15.31 -21.62
CA SER A 57 0.33 16.24 -20.48
C SER A 57 -1.06 16.31 -19.83
N LYS A 58 -2.11 15.72 -20.43
CA LYS A 58 -3.45 15.71 -19.82
C LYS A 58 -3.58 14.75 -18.64
N TYR A 59 -2.70 13.76 -18.52
CA TYR A 59 -2.65 12.86 -17.36
C TYR A 59 -1.65 13.30 -16.29
N GLU A 60 -0.78 14.27 -16.59
CA GLU A 60 0.32 14.64 -15.70
C GLU A 60 -0.14 15.53 -14.52
N ASN A 61 -1.26 16.24 -14.66
CA ASN A 61 -1.90 16.97 -13.56
C ASN A 61 -2.69 16.07 -12.58
N MET A 62 -2.82 14.76 -12.85
CA MET A 62 -3.42 13.79 -11.91
C MET A 62 -2.39 12.90 -11.20
N ILE A 63 -1.09 13.02 -11.49
CA ILE A 63 -0.05 12.08 -10.99
C ILE A 63 1.04 12.76 -10.12
N ARG A 64 0.93 14.03 -9.76
CA ARG A 64 1.70 14.52 -8.60
C ARG A 64 0.99 14.09 -7.32
N TYR A 65 1.29 12.89 -6.81
CA TYR A 65 1.45 12.55 -5.38
C TYR A 65 1.73 11.04 -5.25
N THR A 66 2.89 10.60 -5.74
CA THR A 66 3.54 9.37 -5.28
C THR A 66 4.84 9.76 -4.57
N GLY A 67 4.75 9.94 -3.26
CA GLY A 67 5.90 10.13 -2.37
C GLY A 67 5.83 9.10 -1.25
N SER A 68 6.86 8.26 -1.17
CA SER A 68 7.04 7.17 -0.19
C SER A 68 7.54 7.73 1.17
N PRO A 69 7.77 6.90 2.22
CA PRO A 69 7.13 7.05 3.51
C PRO A 69 8.10 7.51 4.61
N ASP A 70 7.75 8.57 5.34
CA ASP A 70 8.23 8.77 6.72
C ASP A 70 7.49 9.96 7.34
N SER A 71 6.40 9.70 8.06
CA SER A 71 6.00 10.53 9.20
C SER A 71 4.90 9.83 10.00
N LEU A 72 5.30 9.28 11.13
CA LEU A 72 4.41 8.93 12.24
C LEU A 72 3.76 10.22 12.75
N ARG A 73 2.61 10.60 12.19
CA ARG A 73 1.55 11.38 12.88
C ARG A 73 0.33 11.52 11.97
N SER A 74 -0.69 10.76 12.33
CA SER A 74 -2.09 11.06 12.03
C SER A 74 -2.38 12.56 12.26
N ARG A 75 -2.75 13.29 11.19
CA ARG A 75 -3.74 14.37 11.21
C ARG A 75 -4.07 14.83 9.77
N THR A 76 -5.36 14.80 9.45
CA THR A 76 -6.09 15.63 8.46
C THR A 76 -5.92 15.37 6.95
N PRO A 77 -6.99 15.64 6.14
CA PRO A 77 -6.99 15.42 4.70
C PRO A 77 -6.13 16.46 3.98
N MET A 78 -5.45 16.04 2.93
CA MET A 78 -4.71 16.89 1.99
C MET A 78 -5.68 17.83 1.27
N ILE A 79 -6.02 18.95 1.89
CA ILE A 79 -6.57 20.13 1.24
C ILE A 79 -5.36 21.04 1.04
N THR A 80 -4.84 21.13 -0.18
CA THR A 80 -3.96 22.23 -0.56
C THR A 80 -4.74 23.52 -0.30
N PRO A 81 -4.33 24.38 0.65
CA PRO A 81 -4.91 25.70 0.72
C PRO A 81 -4.57 26.40 -0.59
N ASP A 82 -5.55 27.05 -1.19
CA ASP A 82 -5.28 28.11 -2.15
C ASP A 82 -4.59 29.25 -1.36
N LEU A 83 -3.27 29.12 -1.20
CA LEU A 83 -2.46 30.02 -0.38
C LEU A 83 -2.45 31.44 -0.96
N GLU A 84 -2.95 31.63 -2.18
CA GLU A 84 -3.04 32.92 -2.86
C GLU A 84 -4.17 33.81 -2.32
N THR A 85 -5.23 33.25 -1.70
CA THR A 85 -6.41 34.03 -1.26
C THR A 85 -6.54 34.21 0.24
N GLY A 86 -5.72 33.53 1.06
CA GLY A 86 -5.79 33.60 2.53
C GLY A 86 -7.03 32.92 3.15
N VAL A 87 -7.88 32.29 2.33
CA VAL A 87 -9.14 31.67 2.74
C VAL A 87 -8.95 30.18 3.04
N LYS A 88 -9.41 29.72 4.20
CA LYS A 88 -9.33 28.32 4.63
C LYS A 88 -10.59 27.55 4.22
N LEU A 89 -10.40 26.44 3.53
CA LEU A 89 -11.48 25.54 3.10
C LEU A 89 -11.90 24.59 4.22
N TRP A 90 -13.20 24.35 4.35
CA TRP A 90 -13.76 23.32 5.23
C TRP A 90 -15.04 22.70 4.66
N HIS A 91 -15.42 21.53 5.18
CA HIS A 91 -16.63 20.82 4.73
C HIS A 91 -17.59 20.52 5.90
N LEU A 92 -17.33 19.44 6.65
CA LEU A 92 -18.15 19.05 7.80
C LEU A 92 -17.55 19.46 9.14
N VAL A 93 -16.22 19.60 9.22
CA VAL A 93 -15.51 19.97 10.43
C VAL A 93 -14.72 21.25 10.16
N LYS A 94 -14.99 22.29 10.95
CA LYS A 94 -14.20 23.52 10.99
C LYS A 94 -13.17 23.38 12.11
N ASN A 95 -11.93 23.09 11.75
CA ASN A 95 -10.84 23.05 12.73
C ASN A 95 -10.48 24.49 13.09
N HIS A 96 -11.00 25.01 14.20
CA HIS A 96 -10.49 26.25 14.76
C HIS A 96 -9.02 26.02 15.15
N GLU A 97 -8.10 26.76 14.52
CA GLU A 97 -6.74 26.88 15.03
C GLU A 97 -6.83 27.30 16.49
N HIS A 98 -6.05 26.65 17.34
CA HIS A 98 -6.02 26.92 18.78
C HIS A 98 -5.42 28.30 19.06
N GLY A 99 -6.22 29.33 18.86
CA GLY A 99 -6.01 30.71 19.27
C GLY A 99 -7.39 31.34 19.39
N ASP A 100 -7.75 31.81 20.59
CA ASP A 100 -8.99 32.53 20.92
C ASP A 100 -10.27 31.72 21.17
N GLN A 101 -10.24 30.83 22.17
CA GLN A 101 -11.44 30.63 23.01
C GLN A 101 -11.09 30.84 24.48
N LYS A 102 -11.24 32.09 24.93
CA LYS A 102 -11.69 32.38 26.30
C LYS A 102 -13.15 31.95 26.41
N GLU A 103 -13.43 31.21 27.47
CA GLU A 103 -14.74 30.96 28.08
C GLU A 103 -15.82 30.26 27.23
N GLY A 104 -16.10 29.01 27.62
CA GLY A 104 -17.47 28.67 27.99
C GLY A 104 -18.43 28.23 26.89
N ASP A 105 -18.01 27.39 25.93
CA ASP A 105 -18.99 26.65 25.14
C ASP A 105 -18.68 25.15 25.03
N ARG A 106 -19.71 24.35 25.34
CA ARG A 106 -19.69 22.89 25.44
C ARG A 106 -19.76 22.26 24.04
N GLY A 107 -18.81 22.62 23.16
CA GLY A 107 -18.98 22.46 21.72
C GLY A 107 -17.87 21.74 20.96
N SER A 108 -17.05 20.85 21.54
CA SER A 108 -16.18 19.97 20.71
C SER A 108 -15.55 18.77 21.43
N LYS A 109 -16.18 18.23 22.47
CA LYS A 109 -15.88 16.88 22.93
C LYS A 109 -17.05 15.99 22.57
N MET A 110 -17.19 15.66 21.28
CA MET A 110 -18.01 14.51 20.93
C MET A 110 -17.52 13.32 21.77
N VAL A 111 -18.42 12.73 22.55
CA VAL A 111 -18.10 11.69 23.53
C VAL A 111 -17.40 10.55 22.78
N SER A 112 -16.16 10.23 23.16
CA SER A 112 -15.35 9.16 22.55
C SER A 112 -16.12 7.82 22.47
N GLU A 113 -17.04 7.58 23.40
CA GLU A 113 -17.92 6.39 23.46
C GLU A 113 -18.91 6.30 22.28
N ILE A 114 -19.43 7.43 21.77
CA ILE A 114 -20.34 7.44 20.61
C ILE A 114 -19.60 6.97 19.36
N TYR A 115 -18.33 7.36 19.21
CA TYR A 115 -17.50 6.92 18.09
C TYR A 115 -17.10 5.46 18.19
N LEU A 116 -16.84 4.96 19.40
CA LEU A 116 -16.49 3.56 19.60
C LEU A 116 -17.63 2.63 19.15
N THR A 117 -18.88 2.97 19.48
CA THR A 117 -20.05 2.20 19.05
C THR A 117 -20.18 2.18 17.52
N ARG A 118 -19.91 3.31 16.85
CA ARG A 118 -19.90 3.39 15.38
C ARG A 118 -18.78 2.55 14.77
N LEU A 119 -17.57 2.57 15.36
CA LEU A 119 -16.45 1.72 14.93
C LEU A 119 -16.80 0.24 15.05
N LEU A 120 -17.42 -0.17 16.17
CA LEU A 120 -17.88 -1.54 16.38
C LEU A 120 -18.96 -1.94 15.37
N ALA A 121 -19.92 -1.06 15.07
CA ALA A 121 -20.95 -1.33 14.07
C ALA A 121 -20.36 -1.51 12.66
N THR A 122 -19.44 -0.62 12.25
CA THR A 122 -18.73 -0.77 10.96
C THR A 122 -17.90 -2.05 10.92
N LYS A 123 -17.15 -2.36 11.99
CA LYS A 123 -16.39 -3.61 12.10
C LYS A 123 -17.30 -4.82 11.98
N GLY A 124 -18.41 -4.85 12.72
CA GLY A 124 -19.39 -5.95 12.66
C GLY A 124 -19.97 -6.15 11.27
N THR A 125 -20.23 -5.07 10.52
CA THR A 125 -20.72 -5.13 9.14
C THR A 125 -19.67 -5.69 8.18
N LEU A 126 -18.40 -5.32 8.35
CA LEU A 126 -17.30 -5.74 7.48
C LEU A 126 -16.67 -7.09 7.88
N GLN A 127 -17.01 -7.62 9.06
CA GLN A 127 -16.34 -8.77 9.68
C GLN A 127 -16.22 -9.96 8.75
N LYS A 128 -17.32 -10.38 8.13
CA LYS A 128 -17.33 -11.54 7.24
C LYS A 128 -16.34 -11.40 6.08
N PHE A 129 -16.22 -10.22 5.50
CA PHE A 129 -15.29 -9.98 4.38
C PHE A 129 -13.83 -10.05 4.83
N VAL A 130 -13.54 -9.61 6.06
CA VAL A 130 -12.20 -9.74 6.66
C VAL A 130 -11.88 -11.20 6.95
N ASP A 131 -12.81 -11.94 7.52
CA ASP A 131 -12.66 -13.37 7.80
C ASP A 131 -12.45 -14.17 6.51
N ASP A 132 -13.31 -13.97 5.51
CA ASP A 132 -13.23 -14.65 4.21
C ASP A 132 -11.86 -14.38 3.54
N LEU A 133 -11.35 -13.15 3.63
CA LEU A 133 -10.02 -12.79 3.10
C LEU A 133 -8.89 -13.51 3.85
N PHE A 134 -8.89 -13.46 5.19
CA PHE A 134 -7.82 -14.04 6.00
C PHE A 134 -7.80 -15.56 5.90
N GLU A 135 -8.98 -16.20 5.92
CA GLU A 135 -9.12 -17.64 5.74
C GLU A 135 -8.64 -18.07 4.35
N THR A 136 -8.94 -17.30 3.30
CA THR A 136 -8.45 -17.58 1.95
C THR A 136 -6.94 -17.48 1.85
N ILE A 137 -6.33 -16.46 2.47
CA ILE A 137 -4.87 -16.26 2.48
C ILE A 137 -4.15 -17.37 3.26
N PHE A 138 -4.71 -17.80 4.39
CA PHE A 138 -4.12 -18.82 5.27
C PHE A 138 -4.72 -20.22 5.08
N SER A 139 -5.10 -20.55 3.84
CA SER A 139 -5.59 -21.89 3.48
C SER A 139 -4.59 -22.61 2.57
N THR A 140 -4.41 -23.91 2.81
CA THR A 140 -3.62 -24.81 1.95
C THR A 140 -4.44 -25.41 0.81
N ALA A 141 -5.78 -25.32 0.91
CA ALA A 141 -6.71 -25.72 -0.14
C ALA A 141 -8.00 -24.89 -0.01
N HIS A 142 -8.19 -23.93 -0.92
CA HIS A 142 -9.40 -23.10 -0.95
C HIS A 142 -10.17 -23.37 -2.24
N ARG A 143 -11.43 -23.84 -2.12
CA ARG A 143 -12.35 -24.11 -3.24
C ARG A 143 -11.77 -25.05 -4.32
N GLY A 144 -10.98 -26.03 -3.91
CA GLY A 144 -10.38 -27.02 -4.83
C GLY A 144 -9.07 -26.57 -5.48
N SER A 145 -8.60 -25.35 -5.23
CA SER A 145 -7.27 -24.89 -5.65
C SER A 145 -6.19 -25.39 -4.70
N ALA A 146 -5.10 -25.90 -5.25
CA ALA A 146 -3.90 -26.26 -4.49
C ALA A 146 -3.12 -25.02 -4.04
N LEU A 147 -2.34 -25.17 -2.95
CA LEU A 147 -1.39 -24.15 -2.51
C LEU A 147 -0.40 -23.77 -3.63
N PRO A 148 -0.07 -22.47 -3.81
CA PRO A 148 0.96 -22.04 -4.74
C PRO A 148 2.32 -22.70 -4.50
N LEU A 149 2.94 -23.25 -5.55
CA LEU A 149 4.22 -23.95 -5.49
C LEU A 149 5.33 -23.09 -4.86
N ALA A 150 5.38 -21.80 -5.21
CA ALA A 150 6.36 -20.86 -4.68
C ALA A 150 6.32 -20.74 -3.14
N ILE A 151 5.13 -20.86 -2.52
CA ILE A 151 5.00 -20.78 -1.07
C ILE A 151 5.60 -22.02 -0.42
N LYS A 152 5.22 -23.21 -0.88
CA LYS A 152 5.75 -24.48 -0.36
C LYS A 152 7.28 -24.54 -0.53
N TYR A 153 7.77 -24.27 -1.73
CA TYR A 153 9.20 -24.32 -2.04
C TYR A 153 10.01 -23.33 -1.18
N MET A 154 9.53 -22.09 -1.03
CA MET A 154 10.19 -21.08 -0.18
C MET A 154 10.15 -21.45 1.30
N PHE A 155 9.05 -22.02 1.80
CA PHE A 155 8.93 -22.39 3.21
C PHE A 155 9.79 -23.60 3.55
N ASP A 156 9.89 -24.58 2.65
CA ASP A 156 10.82 -25.70 2.78
C ASP A 156 12.28 -25.20 2.79
N PHE A 157 12.62 -24.27 1.90
CA PHE A 157 13.94 -23.62 1.92
C PHE A 157 14.23 -22.98 3.28
N LEU A 158 13.29 -22.23 3.87
CA LEU A 158 13.49 -21.61 5.19
C LEU A 158 13.67 -22.65 6.30
N ASP A 159 12.92 -23.75 6.25
CA ASP A 159 13.05 -24.84 7.21
C ASP A 159 14.42 -25.53 7.06
N GLU A 160 14.88 -25.80 5.84
CA GLU A 160 16.21 -26.33 5.57
C GLU A 160 17.34 -25.39 6.02
N GLN A 161 17.20 -24.06 5.82
CA GLN A 161 18.18 -23.10 6.32
C GLN A 161 18.22 -23.13 7.86
N ALA A 162 17.06 -23.24 8.53
CA ALA A 162 17.02 -23.37 9.98
C ALA A 162 17.74 -24.66 10.43
N ASP A 163 17.50 -25.79 9.74
CA ASP A 163 18.15 -27.07 10.05
C ASP A 163 19.67 -27.02 9.81
N LYS A 164 20.13 -26.43 8.70
CA LYS A 164 21.56 -26.24 8.39
C LYS A 164 22.30 -25.44 9.47
N HIS A 165 21.60 -24.53 10.16
CA HIS A 165 22.15 -23.71 11.23
C HIS A 165 21.83 -24.23 12.64
N GLY A 166 21.25 -25.42 12.79
CA GLY A 166 20.94 -26.03 14.09
C GLY A 166 19.82 -25.31 14.86
N ILE A 167 18.94 -24.60 14.17
CA ILE A 167 17.83 -23.83 14.75
C ILE A 167 16.59 -24.71 14.83
N HIS A 168 16.31 -25.21 16.04
CA HIS A 168 15.16 -26.06 16.33
C HIS A 168 13.98 -25.34 17.01
N ASP A 169 14.12 -24.05 17.34
CA ASP A 169 13.01 -23.26 17.88
C ASP A 169 11.96 -22.96 16.79
N PRO A 170 10.71 -23.47 16.92
CA PRO A 170 9.66 -23.24 15.94
C PRO A 170 9.26 -21.75 15.83
N HIS A 171 9.50 -20.93 16.86
CA HIS A 171 9.17 -19.50 16.82
C HIS A 171 10.04 -18.74 15.83
N VAL A 172 11.30 -19.16 15.65
CA VAL A 172 12.21 -18.57 14.67
C VAL A 172 11.71 -18.87 13.25
N ARG A 173 11.38 -20.13 12.96
CA ARG A 173 10.83 -20.55 11.65
C ARG A 173 9.51 -19.86 11.34
N HIS A 174 8.61 -19.76 12.33
CA HIS A 174 7.36 -18.99 12.21
C HIS A 174 7.65 -17.54 11.87
N THR A 175 8.59 -16.91 12.57
CA THR A 175 8.96 -15.51 12.35
C THR A 175 9.55 -15.28 10.96
N TRP A 176 10.41 -16.19 10.47
CA TRP A 176 10.95 -16.11 9.11
C TRP A 176 9.85 -16.24 8.07
N LYS A 177 8.97 -17.24 8.17
CA LYS A 177 7.83 -17.44 7.26
C LYS A 177 6.93 -16.21 7.23
N SER A 178 6.60 -15.64 8.41
CA SER A 178 5.82 -14.42 8.54
C SER A 178 6.49 -13.20 7.92
N ASN A 179 7.80 -13.01 8.18
CA ASN A 179 8.57 -11.88 7.65
C ASN A 179 8.85 -11.97 6.16
N CYS A 180 8.83 -13.16 5.56
CA CYS A 180 9.09 -13.36 4.14
C CYS A 180 7.82 -13.17 3.30
N LEU A 181 6.67 -13.68 3.75
CA LEU A 181 5.45 -13.72 2.93
C LEU A 181 4.35 -12.76 3.42
N PRO A 182 3.61 -13.04 4.51
CA PRO A 182 2.46 -12.22 4.87
C PRO A 182 2.82 -10.77 5.17
N LEU A 183 3.94 -10.50 5.84
CA LEU A 183 4.32 -9.14 6.22
C LEU A 183 4.93 -8.31 5.09
N ARG A 184 5.34 -8.94 3.98
CA ARG A 184 5.93 -8.26 2.82
C ARG A 184 4.96 -8.17 1.66
N PHE A 185 4.36 -9.30 1.29
CA PHE A 185 3.47 -9.39 0.15
C PHE A 185 2.02 -9.09 0.54
N TRP A 186 1.43 -9.87 1.46
CA TRP A 186 -0.01 -9.78 1.75
C TRP A 186 -0.42 -8.47 2.42
N VAL A 187 0.35 -7.96 3.38
CA VAL A 187 0.11 -6.64 3.97
C VAL A 187 0.12 -5.55 2.89
N ASN A 188 1.02 -5.65 1.91
CA ASN A 188 1.09 -4.68 0.83
C ASN A 188 -0.14 -4.78 -0.09
N MET A 189 -0.58 -5.98 -0.45
CA MET A 189 -1.79 -6.20 -1.26
C MET A 189 -3.06 -5.74 -0.55
N ILE A 190 -3.20 -6.01 0.76
CA ILE A 190 -4.36 -5.57 1.56
C ILE A 190 -4.41 -4.04 1.63
N LYS A 191 -3.26 -3.39 1.83
CA LYS A 191 -3.20 -1.91 1.89
C LYS A 191 -3.37 -1.26 0.53
N ASN A 192 -2.97 -1.94 -0.55
CA ASN A 192 -2.90 -1.38 -1.89
C ASN A 192 -3.67 -2.22 -2.91
N PRO A 193 -5.01 -2.33 -2.79
CA PRO A 193 -5.82 -3.11 -3.72
C PRO A 193 -5.78 -2.55 -5.15
N GLN A 194 -5.42 -1.28 -5.34
CA GLN A 194 -5.22 -0.67 -6.66
C GLN A 194 -4.02 -1.25 -7.44
N PHE A 195 -3.15 -2.05 -6.80
CA PHE A 195 -2.11 -2.81 -7.51
C PHE A 195 -2.67 -4.03 -8.23
N VAL A 196 -3.87 -4.49 -7.85
CA VAL A 196 -4.52 -5.68 -8.41
C VAL A 196 -5.74 -5.31 -9.24
N PHE A 197 -6.45 -4.25 -8.83
CA PHE A 197 -7.71 -3.83 -9.46
C PHE A 197 -7.63 -2.39 -9.96
N ASP A 198 -8.31 -2.11 -11.08
CA ASP A 198 -8.47 -0.74 -11.58
C ASP A 198 -9.50 0.03 -10.74
N ILE A 199 -9.04 0.56 -9.60
CA ILE A 199 -9.87 1.27 -8.62
C ILE A 199 -9.17 2.50 -8.07
N HIS A 200 -9.95 3.54 -7.77
CA HIS A 200 -9.46 4.71 -7.05
C HIS A 200 -9.59 4.52 -5.53
N LYS A 201 -8.46 4.34 -4.84
CA LYS A 201 -8.41 4.26 -3.37
C LYS A 201 -8.39 5.67 -2.76
N ASN A 202 -9.50 6.07 -2.12
CA ASN A 202 -9.56 7.32 -1.37
C ASN A 202 -8.92 7.19 0.03
N SER A 203 -8.66 8.33 0.69
CA SER A 203 -7.97 8.40 1.98
C SER A 203 -8.69 7.70 3.14
N ILE A 204 -10.02 7.72 3.15
CA ILE A 204 -10.82 7.03 4.18
C ILE A 204 -10.69 5.51 4.02
N THR A 205 -10.75 5.03 2.77
CA THR A 205 -10.57 3.60 2.45
C THR A 205 -9.16 3.16 2.83
N ASP A 206 -8.14 3.96 2.52
CA ASP A 206 -6.75 3.69 2.93
C ASP A 206 -6.59 3.57 4.46
N ALA A 207 -7.23 4.46 5.23
CA ALA A 207 -7.23 4.39 6.68
C ALA A 207 -7.92 3.12 7.21
N CYS A 208 -9.06 2.74 6.64
CA CYS A 208 -9.76 1.50 6.99
C CYS A 208 -8.93 0.25 6.66
N LEU A 209 -8.34 0.18 5.47
CA LEU A 209 -7.48 -0.93 5.06
C LEU A 209 -6.21 -1.03 5.90
N SER A 210 -5.68 0.10 6.39
CA SER A 210 -4.55 0.11 7.32
C SER A 210 -4.90 -0.53 8.66
N VAL A 211 -6.14 -0.38 9.15
CA VAL A 211 -6.62 -1.09 10.36
C VAL A 211 -6.68 -2.59 10.10
N VAL A 212 -7.26 -3.02 8.98
CA VAL A 212 -7.35 -4.45 8.60
C VAL A 212 -5.95 -5.06 8.43
N ALA A 213 -5.05 -4.35 7.75
CA ALA A 213 -3.66 -4.79 7.58
C ALA A 213 -2.92 -4.90 8.91
N GLN A 214 -3.15 -3.98 9.86
CA GLN A 214 -2.57 -4.11 11.20
C GLN A 214 -3.09 -5.35 11.93
N THR A 215 -4.38 -5.65 11.84
CA THR A 215 -4.96 -6.88 12.41
C THR A 215 -4.33 -8.13 11.78
N PHE A 216 -4.11 -8.13 10.46
CA PHE A 216 -3.42 -9.21 9.75
C PHE A 216 -1.95 -9.37 10.20
N MET A 217 -1.25 -8.26 10.46
CA MET A 217 0.12 -8.32 11.01
C MET A 217 0.12 -8.89 12.43
N ASP A 218 -0.83 -8.47 13.27
CA ASP A 218 -0.95 -8.92 14.65
C ASP A 218 -1.27 -10.43 14.74
N SER A 219 -2.01 -10.99 13.77
CA SER A 219 -2.26 -12.43 13.68
C SER A 219 -1.04 -13.25 13.29
N CYS A 220 -0.04 -12.64 12.65
CA CYS A 220 1.21 -13.32 12.29
C CYS A 220 2.25 -13.33 13.43
N SER A 221 2.02 -12.55 14.50
CA SER A 221 2.96 -12.40 15.63
C SER A 221 2.89 -13.60 16.58
N THR A 222 4.05 -14.05 17.08
CA THR A 222 4.15 -15.05 18.15
C THR A 222 3.99 -14.46 19.55
N SER A 223 4.04 -13.12 19.71
CA SER A 223 3.95 -12.46 21.02
C SER A 223 2.53 -12.39 21.55
N GLU A 224 2.35 -12.54 22.85
CA GLU A 224 1.05 -12.35 23.50
C GLU A 224 0.54 -10.91 23.35
N HIS A 225 -0.77 -10.80 23.11
CA HIS A 225 -1.42 -9.51 22.89
C HIS A 225 -1.82 -8.89 24.23
N ARG A 226 -0.93 -8.11 24.85
CA ARG A 226 -1.23 -7.39 26.10
C ARG A 226 -2.08 -6.16 25.81
N LEU A 227 -3.35 -6.23 26.19
CA LEU A 227 -4.31 -5.13 26.05
C LEU A 227 -4.49 -4.40 27.38
N GLY A 228 -4.49 -3.07 27.31
CA GLY A 228 -4.71 -2.18 28.44
C GLY A 228 -5.53 -0.95 28.03
N LYS A 229 -5.79 -0.07 28.99
CA LYS A 229 -6.56 1.17 28.75
C LYS A 229 -5.89 2.10 27.74
N ASP A 230 -4.57 2.02 27.62
CA ASP A 230 -3.76 2.83 26.70
C ASP A 230 -3.51 2.14 25.35
N SER A 231 -4.11 0.97 25.11
CA SER A 231 -3.99 0.28 23.82
C SER A 231 -4.70 1.08 22.71
N PRO A 232 -4.08 1.23 21.54
CA PRO A 232 -4.71 1.87 20.39
C PRO A 232 -6.07 1.27 20.02
N SER A 233 -7.02 2.10 19.60
CA SER A 233 -8.41 1.68 19.30
C SER A 233 -8.49 0.56 18.25
N ASN A 234 -7.61 0.57 17.26
CA ASN A 234 -7.53 -0.49 16.24
C ASN A 234 -7.12 -1.86 16.83
N LYS A 235 -6.26 -1.89 17.85
CA LYS A 235 -5.91 -3.12 18.57
C LYS A 235 -7.07 -3.64 19.42
N LEU A 236 -7.80 -2.73 20.07
CA LEU A 236 -9.00 -3.09 20.83
C LEU A 236 -10.14 -3.60 19.95
N LEU A 237 -10.25 -3.09 18.72
CA LEU A 237 -11.35 -3.40 17.80
C LEU A 237 -11.38 -4.87 17.37
N TYR A 238 -10.22 -5.49 17.16
CA TYR A 238 -10.07 -6.90 16.73
C TYR A 238 -9.45 -7.80 17.81
N ALA A 239 -9.30 -7.29 19.04
CA ALA A 239 -8.70 -7.99 20.16
C ALA A 239 -9.21 -9.42 20.38
N LYS A 240 -10.53 -9.62 20.23
CA LYS A 240 -11.18 -10.91 20.45
C LYS A 240 -10.97 -11.91 19.30
N ASP A 241 -10.68 -11.41 18.11
CA ASP A 241 -10.56 -12.21 16.89
C ASP A 241 -9.11 -12.67 16.65
N ILE A 242 -8.13 -11.87 17.08
CA ILE A 242 -6.69 -12.14 16.91
C ILE A 242 -6.28 -13.56 17.37
N PRO A 243 -6.69 -14.08 18.53
CA PRO A 243 -6.34 -15.45 18.92
C PRO A 243 -6.80 -16.51 17.91
N SER A 244 -7.99 -16.34 17.31
CA SER A 244 -8.47 -17.25 16.27
C SER A 244 -7.62 -17.15 15.01
N TYR A 245 -7.29 -15.94 14.57
CA TYR A 245 -6.43 -15.74 13.40
C TYR A 245 -5.01 -16.29 13.61
N LYS A 246 -4.43 -16.17 14.82
CA LYS A 246 -3.15 -16.81 15.14
C LYS A 246 -3.19 -18.32 14.97
N ASN A 247 -4.27 -18.96 15.45
CA ASN A 247 -4.47 -20.39 15.26
C ASN A 247 -4.56 -20.78 13.77
N TRP A 248 -5.13 -19.92 12.91
CA TRP A 248 -5.15 -20.15 11.46
C TRP A 248 -3.74 -20.10 10.86
N VAL A 249 -2.93 -19.11 11.25
CA VAL A 249 -1.53 -18.96 10.80
C VAL A 249 -0.68 -20.16 11.24
N GLU A 250 -0.79 -20.57 12.50
CA GLU A 250 -0.06 -21.73 13.03
C GLU A 250 -0.43 -23.01 12.30
N ARG A 251 -1.73 -23.23 12.07
CA ARG A 251 -2.21 -24.37 11.28
C ARG A 251 -1.70 -24.32 9.85
N TYR A 252 -1.78 -23.16 9.20
CA TYR A 252 -1.31 -22.96 7.84
C TYR A 252 0.17 -23.34 7.69
N TYR A 253 1.05 -22.85 8.57
CA TYR A 253 2.47 -23.22 8.53
C TYR A 253 2.71 -24.70 8.84
N SER A 254 1.97 -25.27 9.80
CA SER A 254 2.05 -26.69 10.13
C SER A 254 1.65 -27.58 8.96
N ASP A 255 0.55 -27.25 8.28
CA ASP A 255 0.02 -28.05 7.19
C ASP A 255 0.91 -27.98 5.95
N ILE A 256 1.47 -26.82 5.63
CA ILE A 256 2.50 -26.68 4.57
C ILE A 256 3.72 -27.55 4.87
N GLY A 257 4.17 -27.57 6.13
CA GLY A 257 5.31 -28.40 6.55
C GLY A 257 5.08 -29.90 6.37
N LYS A 258 3.81 -30.35 6.42
CA LYS A 258 3.44 -31.77 6.20
C LYS A 258 3.28 -32.11 4.71
N MET A 259 3.19 -31.12 3.82
CA MET A 259 3.04 -31.38 2.38
C MET A 259 4.31 -32.01 1.82
N PRO A 260 4.20 -32.86 0.77
CA PRO A 260 5.35 -33.39 0.06
C PRO A 260 6.26 -32.26 -0.45
N ALA A 261 7.57 -32.46 -0.36
CA ALA A 261 8.54 -31.54 -0.92
C ALA A 261 8.38 -31.45 -2.44
N ILE A 262 8.56 -30.25 -2.99
CA ILE A 262 8.56 -30.02 -4.44
C ILE A 262 9.97 -30.34 -4.96
N SER A 263 10.07 -31.11 -6.03
CA SER A 263 11.36 -31.41 -6.64
C SER A 263 11.92 -30.19 -7.37
N ASP A 264 13.26 -30.06 -7.41
CA ASP A 264 13.92 -29.02 -8.21
C ASP A 264 13.52 -29.08 -9.68
N GLN A 265 13.26 -30.28 -10.21
CA GLN A 265 12.81 -30.46 -11.58
C GLN A 265 11.43 -29.82 -11.80
N ASP A 266 10.47 -30.07 -10.92
CA ASP A 266 9.12 -29.50 -11.02
C ASP A 266 9.13 -27.99 -10.82
N MET A 267 9.93 -27.50 -9.86
CA MET A 267 10.05 -26.07 -9.61
C MET A 267 10.71 -25.34 -10.79
N ASN A 268 11.76 -25.92 -11.38
CA ASN A 268 12.39 -25.36 -12.58
C ASN A 268 11.46 -25.37 -13.79
N ALA A 269 10.66 -26.43 -13.97
CA ALA A 269 9.65 -26.48 -15.03
C ALA A 269 8.58 -25.39 -14.84
N TYR A 270 8.10 -25.19 -13.61
CA TYR A 270 7.18 -24.11 -13.27
C TYR A 270 7.78 -22.73 -13.56
N LEU A 271 9.01 -22.46 -13.12
CA LEU A 271 9.70 -21.18 -13.35
C LEU A 271 9.99 -20.91 -14.83
N ALA A 272 10.35 -21.94 -15.59
CA ALA A 272 10.54 -21.84 -17.04
C ALA A 272 9.23 -21.45 -17.75
N GLU A 273 8.11 -22.04 -17.34
CA GLU A 273 6.80 -21.70 -17.91
C GLU A 273 6.38 -20.27 -17.55
N GLN A 274 6.54 -19.84 -16.30
CA GLN A 274 6.29 -18.44 -15.91
C GLN A 274 7.16 -17.47 -16.72
N SER A 275 8.44 -17.80 -16.90
CA SER A 275 9.37 -16.97 -17.69
C SER A 275 8.95 -16.88 -19.16
N ARG A 276 8.42 -17.97 -19.72
CA ARG A 276 7.90 -18.03 -21.09
C ARG A 276 6.64 -17.19 -21.25
N MET A 277 5.71 -17.25 -20.30
CA MET A 277 4.45 -16.49 -20.36
C MET A 277 4.69 -14.98 -20.34
N HIS A 278 5.65 -14.51 -19.54
CA HIS A 278 5.88 -13.08 -19.31
C HIS A 278 7.09 -12.50 -20.07
N MET A 279 7.68 -13.25 -21.01
CA MET A 279 8.93 -12.90 -21.70
C MET A 279 8.91 -11.53 -22.40
N ASN A 280 7.75 -11.12 -22.92
CA ASN A 280 7.59 -9.90 -23.71
C ASN A 280 6.78 -8.81 -22.99
N GLU A 281 6.54 -8.96 -21.68
CA GLU A 281 5.75 -7.98 -20.92
C GLU A 281 6.58 -6.78 -20.44
N PHE A 282 7.89 -6.94 -20.32
CA PHE A 282 8.78 -5.94 -19.74
C PHE A 282 9.92 -5.56 -20.70
N ASN A 283 10.32 -4.30 -20.70
CA ASN A 283 11.48 -3.83 -21.46
C ASN A 283 12.77 -4.06 -20.67
N THR A 284 13.45 -5.16 -20.97
CA THR A 284 14.72 -5.54 -20.32
C THR A 284 15.82 -4.51 -20.56
N MET A 285 15.85 -3.83 -21.71
CA MET A 285 16.88 -2.83 -22.01
C MET A 285 16.78 -1.61 -21.10
N SER A 286 15.56 -1.15 -20.83
CA SER A 286 15.33 -0.06 -19.87
C SER A 286 15.77 -0.46 -18.46
N ALA A 287 15.43 -1.67 -18.02
CA ALA A 287 15.86 -2.17 -16.71
C ALA A 287 17.40 -2.28 -16.62
N LEU A 288 18.07 -2.79 -17.66
CA LEU A 288 19.53 -2.89 -17.71
C LEU A 288 20.21 -1.51 -17.68
N SER A 289 19.65 -0.52 -18.38
CA SER A 289 20.16 0.86 -18.34
C SER A 289 20.11 1.45 -16.94
N GLU A 290 18.98 1.28 -16.23
CA GLU A 290 18.82 1.75 -14.85
C GLU A 290 19.75 1.00 -13.89
N ILE A 291 19.89 -0.32 -14.03
CA ILE A 291 20.81 -1.13 -13.22
C ILE A 291 22.27 -0.70 -13.46
N PHE A 292 22.64 -0.42 -14.71
CA PHE A 292 23.99 -0.01 -15.06
C PHE A 292 24.40 1.31 -14.38
N SER A 293 23.45 2.21 -14.10
CA SER A 293 23.73 3.43 -13.35
C SER A 293 24.35 3.15 -11.96
N TYR A 294 23.93 2.06 -11.31
CA TYR A 294 24.51 1.61 -10.04
C TYR A 294 25.88 0.97 -10.25
N VAL A 295 26.05 0.19 -11.32
CA VAL A 295 27.36 -0.39 -11.68
C VAL A 295 28.40 0.70 -11.91
N GLY A 296 28.07 1.73 -12.67
CA GLY A 296 28.97 2.86 -12.90
C GLY A 296 29.29 3.65 -11.63
N LYS A 297 28.32 3.75 -10.71
CA LYS A 297 28.51 4.47 -9.43
C LYS A 297 29.38 3.73 -8.42
N TYR A 298 29.31 2.39 -8.41
CA TYR A 298 29.94 1.54 -7.40
C TYR A 298 30.93 0.55 -8.04
N SER A 299 31.58 0.94 -9.13
CA SER A 299 32.38 0.03 -9.96
C SER A 299 33.55 -0.56 -9.18
N GLU A 300 34.23 0.22 -8.34
CA GLU A 300 35.36 -0.26 -7.54
C GLU A 300 34.91 -1.26 -6.47
N GLU A 301 33.81 -0.95 -5.78
CA GLU A 301 33.24 -1.82 -4.74
C GLU A 301 32.65 -3.13 -5.29
N ILE A 302 32.33 -3.17 -6.58
CA ILE A 302 31.88 -4.39 -7.27
C ILE A 302 33.09 -5.17 -7.83
N LEU A 303 34.03 -4.50 -8.50
CA LEU A 303 35.18 -5.16 -9.12
C LEU A 303 36.11 -5.80 -8.10
N GLY A 304 36.36 -5.13 -6.96
CA GLY A 304 37.19 -5.66 -5.89
C GLY A 304 36.77 -7.07 -5.46
N PRO A 305 35.55 -7.28 -4.94
CA PRO A 305 35.07 -8.62 -4.58
C PRO A 305 35.09 -9.64 -5.73
N LEU A 306 34.82 -9.21 -6.97
CA LEU A 306 34.85 -10.10 -8.14
C LEU A 306 36.26 -10.62 -8.47
N ASP A 307 37.30 -9.83 -8.21
CA ASP A 307 38.70 -10.24 -8.39
C ASP A 307 39.20 -11.15 -7.26
N HIS A 308 38.69 -10.96 -6.04
CA HIS A 308 39.14 -11.72 -4.86
C HIS A 308 38.42 -13.07 -4.72
N ASP A 309 37.25 -13.25 -5.33
CA ASP A 309 36.52 -14.52 -5.29
C ASP A 309 37.05 -15.52 -6.34
N ASP A 310 37.52 -16.68 -5.87
CA ASP A 310 38.11 -17.72 -6.71
C ASP A 310 37.15 -18.26 -7.80
N GLN A 311 35.84 -18.31 -7.53
CA GLN A 311 34.87 -18.77 -8.52
C GLN A 311 34.64 -17.70 -9.60
N CYS A 312 34.59 -16.43 -9.21
CA CYS A 312 34.49 -15.30 -10.10
C CYS A 312 35.73 -15.17 -10.99
N GLY A 313 36.92 -15.37 -10.43
CA GLY A 313 38.20 -15.38 -11.15
C GLY A 313 38.25 -16.46 -12.24
N LYS A 314 37.79 -17.69 -11.93
CA LYS A 314 37.69 -18.79 -12.92
C LYS A 314 36.78 -18.43 -14.10
N GLN A 315 35.73 -17.65 -13.87
CA GLN A 315 34.78 -17.22 -14.89
C GLN A 315 35.14 -15.86 -15.54
N LYS A 316 36.23 -15.23 -15.08
CA LYS A 316 36.71 -13.90 -15.50
C LYS A 316 35.62 -12.82 -15.39
N LEU A 317 34.87 -12.81 -14.29
CA LEU A 317 33.70 -11.93 -14.15
C LEU A 317 34.08 -10.44 -14.01
N ALA A 318 35.13 -10.11 -13.25
CA ALA A 318 35.63 -8.75 -13.12
C ALA A 318 36.02 -8.16 -14.50
N TYR A 319 36.84 -8.90 -15.24
CA TYR A 319 37.24 -8.52 -16.60
C TYR A 319 36.05 -8.31 -17.55
N LYS A 320 35.03 -9.18 -17.50
CA LYS A 320 33.80 -9.00 -18.31
C LYS A 320 33.06 -7.72 -17.93
N LEU A 321 32.98 -7.40 -16.63
CA LEU A 321 32.35 -6.18 -16.16
C LEU A 321 33.13 -4.92 -16.60
N GLU A 322 34.45 -4.94 -16.52
CA GLU A 322 35.31 -3.87 -17.04
C GLU A 322 35.08 -3.60 -18.53
N GLN A 323 34.92 -4.67 -19.33
CA GLN A 323 34.58 -4.53 -20.75
C GLN A 323 33.24 -3.81 -20.95
N VAL A 324 32.22 -4.20 -20.17
CA VAL A 324 30.89 -3.54 -20.23
C VAL A 324 31.01 -2.07 -19.83
N ILE A 325 31.72 -1.76 -18.75
CA ILE A 325 31.93 -0.37 -18.29
C ILE A 325 32.63 0.46 -19.37
N THR A 326 33.69 -0.08 -19.96
CA THR A 326 34.45 0.58 -21.03
C THR A 326 33.57 0.85 -22.25
N LEU A 327 32.81 -0.15 -22.70
CA LEU A 327 31.89 -0.02 -23.84
C LEU A 327 30.84 1.08 -23.60
N MET A 328 30.21 1.10 -22.42
CA MET A 328 29.17 2.08 -22.11
C MET A 328 29.74 3.50 -21.91
N SER A 329 31.01 3.63 -21.53
CA SER A 329 31.70 4.92 -21.39
C SER A 329 32.15 5.53 -22.72
N LEU A 330 32.24 4.73 -23.79
CA LEU A 330 32.57 5.21 -25.14
C LEU A 330 31.36 5.84 -25.85
N ASP A 331 30.14 5.50 -25.43
CA ASP A 331 28.87 5.97 -26.00
C ASP A 331 28.20 7.10 -25.18
N SER A 332 28.87 7.61 -24.13
CA SER A 332 28.40 8.70 -23.25
C SER A 332 29.02 10.06 -23.62
#